data_AF-W4M0Q2-F1
#
_entry.id   AF-W4M0Q2-F1
#
_cell.length_a   1.000
_cell.length_b   1.000
_cell.length_c   1.000
_cell.angle_alpha   90.00
_cell.angle_beta   90.00
_cell.angle_gamma   90.00
#
_symmetry.space_group_name_H-M   'P 1'
#
loop_
_entity.id
_entity.type
_entity.pdbx_description
1 polymer ?
#
loop_
_entity_poly.entity_id
_entity_poly.type
_entity_poly.pdbx_seq_one_letter_code
_entity_poly.pdbx_strand_id
1 'polypeptide(L)'
;MTLQSGQPSATLTQLLEPVGRCLTPDVARELVNLRADPVVQARIEELADKNTEGELSAEERDEYETYVRATEIISILQAKARAILMHHGG
;
A
#
# COMPACT_ATOMS: atom_id res chain seq x y z
N MET A 1 15.01 -13.93 -7.33
CA MET A 1 14.84 -12.69 -6.53
C MET A 1 13.48 -12.79 -5.86
N THR A 2 13.41 -13.15 -4.59
CA THR A 2 12.15 -13.27 -3.85
C THR A 2 11.55 -11.87 -3.70
N LEU A 3 10.38 -11.64 -4.30
CA LEU A 3 9.51 -10.53 -3.92
C LEU A 3 9.38 -10.61 -2.40
N GLN A 4 10.03 -9.71 -1.67
CA GLN A 4 9.93 -9.64 -0.23
C GLN A 4 8.45 -9.42 0.05
N SER A 5 7.77 -10.47 0.52
CA SER A 5 6.40 -10.41 0.98
C SER A 5 6.40 -9.39 2.12
N GLY A 6 6.04 -8.16 1.77
CA GLY A 6 6.07 -6.99 2.64
C GLY A 6 5.04 -7.17 3.74
N GLN A 7 5.43 -7.86 4.81
CA GLN A 7 4.71 -7.74 6.05
C GLN A 7 4.77 -6.26 6.43
N PRO A 8 3.62 -5.60 6.62
CA PRO A 8 3.62 -4.20 6.95
C PRO A 8 4.47 -3.98 8.20
N SER A 9 5.39 -3.02 8.13
CA SER A 9 6.27 -2.67 9.23
C SER A 9 5.46 -2.50 10.52
N ALA A 10 5.88 -3.22 11.58
CA ALA A 10 5.26 -3.10 12.89
C ALA A 10 5.29 -1.65 13.39
N THR A 11 6.37 -0.92 13.08
CA THR A 11 6.52 0.50 13.41
C THR A 11 5.48 1.35 12.69
N LEU A 12 5.28 1.17 11.38
CA LEU A 12 4.26 1.91 10.61
C LEU A 12 2.85 1.55 11.09
N THR A 13 2.61 0.28 11.41
CA THR A 13 1.32 -0.19 11.92
C THR A 13 0.96 0.49 13.25
N GLN A 14 1.94 0.63 14.15
CA GLN A 14 1.78 1.34 15.42
C GLN A 14 1.59 2.85 15.20
N LEU A 15 2.35 3.45 14.29
CA LEU A 15 2.26 4.89 13.98
C LEU A 15 0.88 5.28 13.43
N LEU A 16 0.28 4.41 12.62
CA LEU A 16 -1.03 4.62 12.01
C LEU A 16 -2.21 4.18 12.88
N GLU A 17 -1.95 3.71 14.11
CA GLU A 17 -3.01 3.30 15.03
C GLU A 17 -4.06 4.39 15.32
N PRO A 18 -3.68 5.68 15.52
CA PRO A 18 -4.66 6.75 15.68
C PRO A 18 -5.59 6.92 14.46
N VAL A 19 -5.10 6.65 13.25
CA VAL A 19 -5.91 6.75 12.03
C VAL A 19 -7.02 5.72 12.06
N GLY A 20 -6.72 4.48 12.46
CA GLY A 20 -7.74 3.42 12.58
C GLY A 20 -8.90 3.81 13.49
N ARG A 21 -8.60 4.48 14.61
CA ARG A 21 -9.62 4.91 15.59
C ARG A 21 -10.51 6.05 15.10
N CYS A 22 -10.09 6.83 14.10
CA CYS A 22 -10.88 7.94 13.57
C CYS A 22 -11.66 7.60 12.29
N LEU A 23 -11.55 6.36 11.78
CA LEU A 23 -12.28 5.94 10.59
C LEU A 23 -13.77 5.75 10.90
N THR A 24 -14.61 6.38 10.09
CA THR A 24 -16.04 6.03 10.00
C THR A 24 -16.23 4.87 9.02
N PRO A 25 -17.35 4.14 9.09
CA PRO A 25 -17.65 3.08 8.12
C PRO A 25 -17.62 3.55 6.66
N ASP A 26 -18.07 4.78 6.37
CA ASP A 26 -18.08 5.31 5.01
C ASP A 26 -16.66 5.55 4.49
N VAL A 27 -15.80 6.18 5.29
CA VAL A 27 -14.38 6.36 4.93
C VAL A 27 -13.67 5.01 4.82
N ALA A 28 -14.00 4.04 5.68
CA ALA A 28 -13.43 2.71 5.62
C ALA A 28 -13.77 1.99 4.29
N ARG A 29 -14.98 2.16 3.73
CA ARG A 29 -15.33 1.58 2.42
C ARG A 29 -14.50 2.19 1.29
N GLU A 30 -14.30 3.50 1.29
CA GLU A 30 -13.45 4.18 0.30
C GLU A 30 -11.99 3.69 0.41
N LEU A 31 -11.45 3.58 1.63
CA LEU A 31 -10.08 3.11 1.85
C LEU A 31 -9.86 1.67 1.40
N VAL A 32 -10.84 0.77 1.60
CA VAL A 32 -10.74 -0.62 1.10
C VAL A 32 -10.66 -0.68 -0.42
N ASN A 33 -11.27 0.28 -1.11
CA ASN A 33 -11.26 0.39 -2.56
C ASN A 33 -10.12 1.25 -3.11
N LEU A 34 -9.33 1.88 -2.25
CA LEU A 34 -8.19 2.70 -2.64
C LEU A 34 -7.19 1.86 -3.44
N ARG A 35 -7.00 2.23 -4.70
CA ARG A 35 -6.04 1.64 -5.63
C ARG A 35 -5.39 2.75 -6.44
N ALA A 36 -4.18 2.49 -6.92
CA ALA A 36 -3.55 3.39 -7.88
C ALA A 36 -4.44 3.48 -9.14
N ASP A 37 -4.44 4.66 -9.76
CA ASP A 37 -5.03 4.84 -11.09
C ASP A 37 -4.34 3.89 -12.10
N PRO A 38 -5.05 3.40 -13.14
CA PRO A 38 -4.47 2.47 -14.11
C PRO A 38 -3.15 2.91 -14.73
N VAL A 39 -2.94 4.23 -14.93
CA VAL A 39 -1.68 4.76 -15.47
C VAL A 39 -0.53 4.53 -14.50
N VAL A 40 -0.76 4.79 -13.21
CA VAL A 40 0.24 4.57 -12.15
C VAL A 40 0.50 3.08 -11.98
N GLN A 41 -0.56 2.26 -12.03
CA GLN A 41 -0.44 0.81 -11.93
C GLN A 41 0.44 0.23 -13.05
N ALA A 42 0.21 0.66 -14.30
CA ALA A 42 1.02 0.24 -15.44
C ALA A 42 2.49 0.66 -15.30
N ARG A 43 2.75 1.85 -14.74
CA ARG A 43 4.11 2.32 -14.47
C ARG A 43 4.80 1.49 -13.39
N ILE A 44 4.09 1.13 -12.32
CA ILE A 44 4.62 0.25 -11.27
C ILE A 44 5.00 -1.12 -11.84
N GLU A 45 4.15 -1.67 -12.72
CA GLU A 45 4.40 -2.96 -13.39
C GLU A 45 5.64 -2.89 -14.29
N GLU A 46 5.76 -1.86 -15.13
CA GLU A 46 6.95 -1.63 -15.95
C GLU A 46 8.24 -1.57 -15.11
N LEU A 47 8.20 -0.81 -14.01
CA LEU A 47 9.34 -0.68 -13.11
C LEU A 47 9.67 -1.99 -12.38
N ALA A 48 8.65 -2.78 -12.02
CA ALA A 48 8.85 -4.09 -11.39
C ALA A 48 9.53 -5.09 -12.34
N ASP A 49 9.15 -5.07 -13.63
CA ASP A 49 9.77 -5.87 -14.68
C ASP A 49 11.25 -5.47 -14.86
N LYS A 50 11.52 -4.18 -15.07
CA LYS A 50 12.89 -3.64 -15.15
C LYS A 50 13.73 -3.94 -13.91
N ASN A 51 13.13 -3.87 -12.72
CA ASN A 51 13.81 -4.21 -11.46
C ASN A 51 14.25 -5.67 -11.45
N THR A 52 13.40 -6.57 -11.96
CA THR A 52 13.69 -8.00 -12.04
C THR A 52 14.82 -8.29 -13.02
N GLU A 53 14.87 -7.56 -14.12
CA GLU A 53 15.91 -7.65 -15.15
C GLU A 53 17.22 -6.94 -14.73
N GLY A 54 17.18 -6.13 -13.66
CA GLY A 54 18.33 -5.35 -13.18
C GLY A 54 18.60 -4.09 -14.01
N GLU A 55 17.60 -3.63 -14.77
CA GLU A 55 17.73 -2.56 -15.77
C GLU A 55 17.27 -1.19 -15.26
N LEU A 56 16.85 -1.08 -14.00
CA LEU A 56 16.47 0.21 -13.42
C LEU A 56 17.65 1.19 -13.39
N SER A 57 17.45 2.34 -14.03
CA SER A 57 18.24 3.53 -13.78
C SER A 57 18.12 3.99 -12.32
N ALA A 58 19.01 4.88 -11.89
CA ALA A 58 18.97 5.42 -10.53
C ALA A 58 17.67 6.18 -10.23
N GLU A 59 17.16 6.92 -11.22
CA GLU A 59 15.91 7.67 -11.11
C GLU A 59 14.70 6.73 -11.04
N GLU A 60 14.65 5.72 -11.93
CA GLU A 60 13.57 4.73 -11.91
C GLU A 60 13.57 3.89 -10.63
N ARG A 61 14.74 3.66 -10.02
CA ARG A 61 14.83 2.98 -8.72
C ARG A 61 14.22 3.82 -7.61
N ASP A 62 14.52 5.12 -7.55
CA ASP A 62 13.92 6.01 -6.55
C ASP A 62 12.39 6.13 -6.73
N GLU A 63 11.93 6.19 -7.98
CA GLU A 63 10.51 6.15 -8.33
C GLU A 63 9.85 4.84 -7.85
N TYR A 64 10.45 3.69 -8.19
CA TYR A 64 9.93 2.38 -7.82
C TYR A 64 9.88 2.16 -6.31
N GLU A 65 10.95 2.55 -5.59
CA GLU A 65 10.98 2.47 -4.14
C GLU A 65 9.92 3.38 -3.49
N THR A 66 9.61 4.52 -4.09
CA THR A 66 8.51 5.40 -3.64
C THR A 66 7.16 4.71 -3.75
N TYR A 67 6.89 4.01 -4.86
CA TYR A 67 5.66 3.22 -5.00
C TYR A 67 5.59 2.05 -4.01
N VAL A 68 6.71 1.37 -3.76
CA VAL A 68 6.78 0.28 -2.76
C VAL A 68 6.41 0.81 -1.37
N ARG A 69 7.01 1.94 -0.95
CA ARG A 69 6.70 2.59 0.34
C ARG A 69 5.24 3.03 0.42
N ALA A 70 4.69 3.61 -0.65
CA ALA A 70 3.29 4.02 -0.70
C ALA A 70 2.34 2.81 -0.58
N THR A 71 2.64 1.71 -1.25
CA THR A 71 1.85 0.47 -1.22
C THR A 71 1.79 -0.13 0.18
N GLU A 72 2.88 -0.07 0.93
CA GLU A 72 2.93 -0.52 2.32
C GLU A 72 1.96 0.29 3.21
N ILE A 73 1.97 1.62 3.10
CA ILE A 73 1.07 2.50 3.84
C ILE A 73 -0.40 2.20 3.47
N ILE A 74 -0.70 2.10 2.17
CA ILE A 74 -2.05 1.80 1.67
C ILE A 74 -2.53 0.45 2.24
N SER A 75 -1.66 -0.54 2.28
CA SER A 75 -1.99 -1.88 2.81
C SER A 75 -2.36 -1.82 4.29
N ILE A 76 -1.65 -1.03 5.10
CA ILE A 76 -1.97 -0.82 6.51
C ILE A 76 -3.32 -0.11 6.67
N LEU A 77 -3.58 0.94 5.89
CA LEU A 77 -4.85 1.67 5.91
C LEU A 77 -6.02 0.75 5.53
N GLN A 78 -5.88 -0.04 4.47
CA GLN A 78 -6.86 -1.03 4.06
C GLN A 78 -7.12 -2.08 5.15
N ALA A 79 -6.07 -2.57 5.83
CA ALA A 79 -6.23 -3.53 6.91
C ALA A 79 -7.04 -2.96 8.09
N LYS A 80 -6.74 -1.72 8.50
CA LYS A 80 -7.50 -1.03 9.56
C LYS A 80 -8.94 -0.74 9.13
N ALA A 81 -9.15 -0.34 7.88
CA ALA A 81 -10.49 -0.12 7.33
C ALA A 81 -11.33 -1.41 7.32
N ARG A 82 -10.75 -2.55 6.91
CA ARG A 82 -11.42 -3.86 6.96
C ARG A 82 -11.82 -4.23 8.40
N ALA A 83 -10.95 -3.97 9.38
CA ALA A 83 -11.27 -4.22 10.79
C ALA A 83 -12.52 -3.43 11.25
N ILE A 84 -12.61 -2.15 10.90
CA ILE A 84 -13.79 -1.32 11.21
C ILE A 84 -15.06 -1.89 10.58
N LEU A 85 -15.01 -2.29 9.31
CA LEU A 85 -16.18 -2.83 8.61
C LEU A 85 -16.63 -4.19 9.17
N MET A 86 -15.71 -5.02 9.65
CA MET A 86 -16.04 -6.29 10.32
C MET A 86 -16.73 -6.06 11.67
N HIS A 87 -16.33 -5.04 12.44
CA HIS A 87 -16.91 -4.74 13.75
C HIS A 87 -18.27 -4.00 13.70
N HIS A 88 -18.59 -3.32 12.59
CA HIS A 88 -19.88 -2.62 12.41
C HIS A 88 -20.95 -3.46 11.68
N GLY A 89 -20.60 -4.68 11.24
CA GLY A 89 -21.50 -5.60 10.53
C GLY A 89 -22.16 -6.67 11.41
N GLY A 90 -22.17 -6.50 12.74
CA GLY A 90 -22.77 -7.41 13.72
C GLY A 90 -23.97 -6.80 14.44
#